data_AF-A0A924I8Q1-F1
#
_entry.id   AF-A0A924I8Q1-F1
#
_cell.length_a   1.000
_cell.length_b   1.000
_cell.length_c   1.000
_cell.angle_alpha   90.00
_cell.angle_beta   90.00
_cell.angle_gamma   90.00
#
_symmetry.space_group_name_H-M   'P 1'
#
loop_
_entity.id
_entity.type
_entity.pdbx_description
1 polymer ?
#
loop_
_entity_poly.entity_id
_entity_poly.type
_entity_poly.pdbx_seq_one_letter_code
_entity_poly.pdbx_strand_id
1 'polypeptide(L)' 'MDLYNRKIIVWSLNDTMSAENTILSDWRMATRNRNKEQGLIFHSDRGCQYANTKFANVLN' A
#
# COMPACT_ATOMS: atom_id res chain seq x y z
N MET A 1 -3.02 -6.91 -1.58
CA MET A 1 -3.87 -8.10 -1.40
C MET A 1 -3.64 -8.65 -0.01
N ASP A 2 -4.66 -9.18 0.65
CA ASP A 2 -4.50 -10.02 1.85
C ASP A 2 -4.08 -11.42 1.41
N LEU A 3 -2.91 -11.88 1.88
CA LEU A 3 -2.33 -13.14 1.42
C LEU A 3 -3.08 -14.37 1.96
N TYR A 4 -3.66 -14.31 3.16
CA TYR A 4 -4.28 -15.47 3.81
C TYR A 4 -5.54 -15.93 3.07
N ASN A 5 -6.42 -14.98 2.73
CA ASN A 5 -7.69 -15.26 2.05
C ASN A 5 -7.70 -14.86 0.56
N ARG A 6 -6.56 -14.41 0.02
CA ARG A 6 -6.41 -13.89 -1.36
C ARG A 6 -7.38 -12.77 -1.71
N LYS A 7 -7.85 -12.00 -0.71
CA LYS A 7 -8.82 -10.93 -0.91
C LYS A 7 -8.13 -9.65 -1.37
N ILE A 8 -8.70 -9.00 -2.38
CA ILE A 8 -8.36 -7.61 -2.71
C ILE A 8 -8.98 -6.71 -1.64
N ILE A 9 -8.14 -6.04 -0.84
CA ILE A 9 -8.58 -5.21 0.29
C ILE A 9 -8.76 -3.75 -0.12
N VAL A 10 -7.97 -3.29 -1.08
CA VAL A 10 -7.96 -1.92 -1.59
C VAL A 10 -7.47 -1.94 -3.03
N TRP A 11 -7.94 -0.96 -3.80
CA TRP A 11 -7.41 -0.60 -5.10
C TRP A 11 -7.83 0.84 -5.40
N SER A 12 -7.05 1.52 -6.23
CA SER A 12 -7.43 2.78 -6.86
C SER A 12 -6.98 2.80 -8.31
N LEU A 13 -7.70 3.57 -9.14
CA LEU A 13 -7.35 3.83 -10.52
C LEU A 13 -7.14 5.33 -10.67
N ASN A 14 -6.04 5.71 -11.33
CA ASN A 14 -5.67 7.09 -11.57
C ASN A 14 -5.05 7.24 -12.96
N ASP A 15 -5.15 8.45 -13.52
CA ASP A 15 -4.57 8.80 -14.82
C ASP A 15 -3.03 8.87 -14.81
N THR A 16 -2.43 8.83 -13.61
CA THR A 16 -0.97 8.91 -13.42
C THR A 16 -0.47 7.82 -12.50
N MET A 17 0.75 7.36 -12.77
CA MET A 17 1.45 6.35 -11.97
C MET A 17 2.24 6.97 -10.79
N SER A 18 1.86 8.15 -10.28
CA SER A 18 2.58 8.75 -9.16
C SER A 18 2.39 7.93 -7.88
N ALA A 19 3.41 7.87 -7.01
CA ALA A 19 3.30 7.16 -5.73
C ALA A 19 2.20 7.76 -4.83
N GLU A 20 1.98 9.08 -4.91
CA GLU A 20 0.94 9.79 -4.16
C GLU A 20 -0.47 9.31 -4.55
N ASN A 21 -0.72 9.19 -5.86
CA ASN A 21 -2.02 8.80 -6.40
C ASN A 21 -2.24 7.29 -6.37
N THR A 22 -1.19 6.49 -6.24
CA THR A 22 -1.28 5.03 -6.21
C THR A 22 -1.05 4.50 -4.79
N ILE A 23 0.17 4.03 -4.50
CA ILE A 23 0.45 3.26 -3.29
C ILE A 23 0.20 4.03 -1.99
N LEU A 24 0.44 5.35 -1.94
CA LEU A 24 0.17 6.14 -0.75
C LEU A 24 -1.34 6.29 -0.49
N SER A 25 -2.13 6.48 -1.54
CA SER A 25 -3.60 6.53 -1.45
C SER A 25 -4.15 5.19 -0.97
N ASP A 26 -3.74 4.10 -1.63
CA ASP A 26 -4.18 2.74 -1.31
C ASP A 26 -3.77 2.32 0.11
N TRP A 27 -2.54 2.65 0.53
CA TRP A 27 -2.06 2.36 1.87
C TRP A 27 -2.92 3.07 2.94
N ARG A 28 -3.19 4.37 2.76
CA ARG A 28 -4.05 5.14 3.68
C ARG A 28 -5.44 4.51 3.79
N MET A 29 -6.03 4.09 2.68
CA MET A 29 -7.34 3.42 2.66
C MET A 29 -7.30 2.03 3.34
N ALA A 30 -6.30 1.21 3.03
CA ALA A 30 -6.14 -0.11 3.63
C ALA A 30 -5.99 -0.03 5.15
N THR A 31 -5.18 0.90 5.65
CA THR A 31 -4.90 1.05 7.09
C THR A 31 -6.01 1.77 7.85
N ARG A 32 -6.95 2.45 7.17
CA ARG A 32 -8.18 2.97 7.81
C ARG A 32 -9.18 1.85 8.04
N ASN A 33 -9.27 0.92 7.09
CA ASN A 33 -10.24 -0.18 7.14
C ASN A 33 -9.76 -1.38 7.96
N ARG A 34 -8.48 -1.40 8.36
CA ARG A 34 -7.85 -2.46 9.17
C ARG A 34 -6.92 -1.84 10.19
N ASN A 35 -7.02 -2.28 11.44
CA ASN A 35 -6.01 -1.92 12.44
C ASN A 35 -4.65 -2.44 11.99
N LYS A 36 -3.61 -1.58 12.12
CA LYS A 36 -2.23 -2.01 11.96
C LYS A 36 -1.87 -2.88 13.16
N GLU A 37 -2.03 -4.18 13.01
CA GLU A 37 -1.57 -5.13 14.03
C GLU A 37 -0.05 -5.22 14.00
N GLN A 38 0.53 -5.43 15.18
CA GLN A 38 1.96 -5.64 15.32
C GLN A 38 2.38 -6.89 14.52
N GLY A 39 3.40 -6.75 13.67
CA GLY A 39 3.88 -7.84 12.82
C GLY A 39 3.29 -7.89 11.41
N LEU A 40 2.50 -6.90 10.99
CA LEU A 40 2.05 -6.79 9.59
C LEU A 40 3.26 -6.68 8.64
N ILE A 41 3.32 -7.56 7.65
CA ILE A 41 4.36 -7.54 6.60
C ILE A 41 3.79 -6.93 5.33
N PHE A 42 4.44 -5.87 4.84
CA PHE A 42 4.20 -5.35 3.51
C PHE A 42 5.18 -5.98 2.51
N HIS A 43 4.66 -6.61 1.46
CA HIS A 43 5.46 -7.19 0.38
C HIS A 43 5.15 -6.47 -0.93
N SER A 44 6.19 -6.08 -1.67
CA SER A 44 6.09 -5.49 -3.01
C SER A 44 7.25 -5.97 -3.89
N ASP A 45 7.10 -5.82 -5.19
CA ASP A 45 8.14 -6.02 -6.19
C ASP A 45 9.23 -4.92 -6.18
N ARG A 46 9.08 -3.91 -5.32
CA ARG A 46 9.95 -2.72 -5.22
C ARG A 46 10.03 -1.90 -6.51
N GLY A 47 8.98 -1.89 -7.33
CA GLY A 47 8.85 -0.96 -8.45
C GLY A 47 8.92 0.51 -8.01
N CYS A 48 9.07 1.45 -8.95
CA CYS A 48 9.36 2.86 -8.64
C CYS A 48 8.35 3.55 -7.70
N GLN A 49 7.08 3.16 -7.73
CA GLN A 49 6.04 3.63 -6.79
C GLN A 49 6.30 3.14 -5.36
N TYR A 50 6.72 1.88 -5.22
CA TYR A 50 6.97 1.20 -3.94
C TYR A 50 8.36 1.50 -3.36
N ALA A 51 9.34 1.79 -4.20
CA ALA A 51 10.67 2.23 -3.80
C ALA A 51 10.74 3.76 -3.55
N ASN A 52 9.61 4.45 -3.60
CA ASN A 52 9.54 5.88 -3.35
C ASN A 52 9.79 6.22 -1.87
N THR A 53 10.62 7.24 -1.60
CA THR A 53 10.97 7.67 -0.23
C THR A 53 9.75 8.05 0.61
N LYS A 54 8.75 8.71 0.02
CA LYS A 54 7.52 9.07 0.76
C LYS A 54 6.77 7.82 1.22
N PHE A 55 6.71 6.80 0.37
CA PHE A 55 6.03 5.56 0.71
C PHE A 55 6.84 4.74 1.73
N ALA A 56 8.17 4.63 1.56
CA ALA A 56 9.03 3.95 2.53
C ALA A 56 8.88 4.56 3.94
N ASN A 57 8.77 5.88 4.05
CA ASN A 57 8.61 6.58 5.33
C ASN A 57 7.27 6.29 6.04
N VAL A 58 6.22 5.84 5.34
CA VAL A 58 4.93 5.48 5.98
C VAL A 58 4.84 4.01 6.41
N LEU A 59 5.84 3.20 6.06
CA LEU A 59 5.98 1.81 6.48
C LEU A 59 6.75 1.66 7.80
N ASN A 60 7.58 2.65 8.15
CA ASN A 60 8.36 2.69 9.39
C ASN A 60 7.56 3.25 10.58
#